data_AF-A0A9J6QSE9-F1
#
_entry.id   AF-A0A9J6QSE9-F1
#
_cell.length_a   1.000
_cell.length_b   1.000
_cell.length_c   1.000
_cell.angle_alpha   90.00
_cell.angle_beta   90.00
_cell.angle_gamma   90.00
#
_symmetry.space_group_name_H-M   'P 1'
#
loop_
_entity.id
_entity.type
_entity.pdbx_description
1 polymer ?
#
loop_
_entity_poly.entity_id
_entity_poly.type
_entity_poly.pdbx_seq_one_letter_code
_entity_poly.pdbx_strand_id
1 'polypeptide(L)' 'MECRVFLYRGKQYDQPPKAMLIDRILYHLYRKKDQEQPPYELPENMRIFFQGKKATKSLCSCDYDCGENC' A
#
# COMPACT_ATOMS: atom_id res chain seq x y z
N MET A 1 -4.01 19.35 2.94
CA MET A 1 -3.07 18.29 3.36
C MET A 1 -3.79 17.42 4.37
N GLU A 2 -4.09 16.17 4.03
CA GLU A 2 -4.62 15.20 4.99
C GLU A 2 -3.45 14.43 5.59
N CYS A 3 -2.99 14.87 6.76
CA CYS A 3 -1.96 14.14 7.50
C CYS A 3 -2.55 12.81 7.97
N ARG A 4 -1.79 11.72 7.82
CA ARG A 4 -2.16 10.43 8.42
C ARG A 4 -2.05 10.55 9.94
N VAL A 5 -3.15 10.34 10.65
CA VAL A 5 -3.19 10.34 12.12
C VAL A 5 -3.31 8.93 12.64
N PHE A 6 -2.51 8.60 13.66
CA PHE A 6 -2.51 7.32 14.34
C PHE A 6 -3.20 7.47 15.70
N LEU A 7 -4.27 6.69 15.92
CA LEU A 7 -4.93 6.62 17.22
C LEU A 7 -4.34 5.47 18.03
N TYR A 8 -3.78 5.78 19.20
CA TYR A 8 -3.21 4.78 20.09
C TYR A 8 -3.51 5.13 21.55
N ARG A 9 -4.13 4.19 22.28
CA ARG A 9 -4.54 4.37 23.70
C ARG A 9 -5.31 5.67 23.96
N GLY A 10 -6.24 5.99 23.06
CA GLY A 10 -7.10 7.19 23.17
C GLY A 10 -6.43 8.51 22.81
N LYS A 11 -5.17 8.51 22.34
CA LYS A 11 -4.45 9.71 21.91
C LYS A 11 -4.14 9.66 20.41
N GLN A 12 -4.16 10.83 19.78
CA GLN A 12 -3.80 11.01 18.38
C GLN A 12 -2.31 11.34 18.26
N TYR A 13 -1.67 10.78 17.23
CA TYR A 13 -0.28 11.01 16.91
C TYR A 13 -0.13 11.25 15.40
N ASP A 14 0.72 12.19 15.03
CA ASP A 14 1.15 12.44 13.64
C ASP A 14 2.11 11.34 13.13
N GLN A 15 2.92 10.79 14.03
CA GLN A 15 3.80 9.65 13.79
C GLN A 15 3.48 8.51 14.77
N PRO A 16 3.54 7.24 14.32
CA PRO A 16 3.20 6.13 15.19
C PRO A 16 4.24 5.99 16.32
N PRO A 17 3.83 5.95 17.60
CA PRO A 17 4.76 5.80 18.70
C PRO A 17 5.39 4.40 18.71
N LYS A 18 6.63 4.28 19.22
CA LYS A 18 7.36 3.00 19.29
C LYS A 18 6.55 1.87 19.92
N ALA A 19 5.82 2.17 20.99
CA ALA A 19 4.96 1.20 21.67
C ALA A 19 3.86 0.63 20.76
N MET A 20 3.25 1.47 19.91
CA MET A 20 2.23 1.01 18.95
C MET A 20 2.83 0.01 17.95
N LEU A 21 4.05 0.28 17.47
CA LEU A 21 4.73 -0.61 16.53
C LEU A 21 5.03 -1.96 17.17
N ILE A 22 5.58 -1.96 18.39
CA ILE A 22 5.87 -3.19 19.15
C ILE A 22 4.59 -3.99 19.37
N ASP A 23 3.53 -3.36 19.89
CA ASP A 23 2.25 -4.03 20.15
C ASP A 23 1.68 -4.69 18.88
N ARG A 24 1.76 -4.01 17.73
CA ARG A 24 1.28 -4.54 16.45
C ARG A 24 2.13 -5.69 15.93
N ILE A 25 3.45 -5.60 16.03
CA ILE A 25 4.35 -6.69 15.62
C ILE A 25 4.06 -7.95 16.44
N LEU A 26 4.01 -7.80 17.78
CA LEU A 26 3.72 -8.93 18.68
C LEU A 26 2.33 -9.50 18.40
N TYR A 27 1.32 -8.65 18.19
CA TYR A 27 -0.02 -9.09 17.80
C TYR A 27 0.02 -9.97 16.54
N HIS A 28 0.72 -9.57 15.49
CA HIS A 28 0.78 -10.36 14.24
C HIS A 28 1.55 -11.68 14.37
N LEU A 29 2.59 -11.72 15.21
CA LEU A 29 3.36 -12.94 15.44
C LEU A 29 2.61 -13.99 16.25
N TYR A 30 1.90 -13.55 17.30
CA TYR A 30 1.26 -14.45 18.26
C TYR A 30 -0.23 -14.66 18.01
N ARG A 31 -0.85 -13.85 17.14
CA ARG A 31 -2.23 -14.10 16.71
C ARG A 31 -2.28 -15.42 15.98
N LYS A 32 -3.07 -16.36 16.52
CA LYS A 32 -3.47 -17.56 15.77
C LYS A 32 -4.16 -17.08 14.49
N LYS A 33 -3.71 -17.57 13.33
CA LYS A 33 -4.38 -17.31 12.05
C LYS A 33 -5.75 -17.96 12.12
N ASP A 34 -6.73 -17.20 12.56
CA ASP A 34 -8.12 -17.57 12.38
C ASP A 34 -8.43 -17.36 10.89
N GLN A 35 -8.75 -18.48 10.24
CA GLN A 35 -9.32 -18.62 8.90
C GLN A 35 -8.32 -18.59 7.73
N GLU A 36 -8.47 -19.59 6.85
CA GLU A 36 -7.96 -19.54 5.48
C GLU A 36 -8.54 -18.30 4.81
N GLN A 37 -7.67 -17.34 4.48
CA GLN A 37 -8.08 -16.21 3.67
C GLN A 37 -8.34 -16.73 2.25
N PRO A 38 -9.41 -16.26 1.58
CA PRO A 38 -9.61 -16.57 0.18
C PRO A 38 -8.36 -16.16 -0.61
N PRO A 39 -8.06 -16.87 -1.71
CA PRO A 39 -6.97 -16.47 -2.58
C PRO A 39 -7.16 -15.01 -3.01
N TYR A 40 -6.05 -14.28 -3.06
CA TYR A 40 -6.07 -12.88 -3.48
C TYR A 40 -6.52 -12.75 -4.94
N GLU A 41 -7.48 -11.87 -5.19
CA GLU A 41 -7.91 -11.47 -6.53
C GLU A 41 -7.42 -10.05 -6.83
N LEU A 42 -6.85 -9.86 -8.03
CA LEU A 42 -6.33 -8.55 -8.45
C LEU A 42 -7.50 -7.58 -8.67
N PRO A 43 -7.59 -6.47 -7.91
CA PRO A 43 -8.68 -5.53 -8.06
C PRO A 43 -8.57 -4.74 -9.37
N GLU A 44 -9.72 -4.28 -9.85
CA GLU A 44 -9.89 -3.67 -11.16
C GLU A 44 -8.97 -2.46 -11.41
N ASN A 45 -8.80 -1.59 -10.41
CA ASN A 45 -7.91 -0.44 -10.49
C ASN A 45 -6.45 -0.85 -10.75
N MET A 46 -5.98 -1.92 -10.12
CA MET A 46 -4.64 -2.45 -10.34
C MET A 46 -4.53 -3.13 -11.70
N ARG A 47 -5.55 -3.88 -12.12
CA ARG A 47 -5.62 -4.47 -13.46
C ARG A 47 -5.46 -3.41 -14.54
N ILE A 48 -6.21 -2.31 -14.44
CA ILE A 48 -6.14 -1.17 -15.37
C ILE A 48 -4.75 -0.53 -15.34
N PHE A 49 -4.19 -0.27 -14.16
CA PHE A 49 -2.85 0.32 -14.02
C PHE A 49 -1.77 -0.52 -14.73
N PHE A 50 -1.74 -1.83 -14.48
CA PHE A 50 -0.74 -2.71 -15.10
C PHE A 50 -0.95 -2.90 -16.60
N GLN A 51 -2.19 -2.84 -17.09
CA GLN A 51 -2.47 -2.82 -18.53
C GLN A 51 -1.97 -1.53 -19.17
N GLY A 52 -2.21 -0.38 -18.55
CA GLY A 52 -1.66 0.91 -18.98
C GLY A 52 -0.13 0.87 -19.10
N LYS A 53 0.57 0.36 -18.08
CA LYS A 53 2.04 0.19 -18.12
C LYS A 53 2.54 -0.73 -19.24
N LYS A 54 1.73 -1.69 -19.69
CA LYS A 54 2.09 -2.58 -20.80
C LYS A 54 1.83 -1.92 -22.16
N ALA A 55 0.72 -1.19 -22.27
CA ALA A 55 0.31 -0.51 -23.50
C ALA A 55 1.21 0.70 -23.84
N THR A 56 1.78 1.37 -22.83
CA THR A 56 2.66 2.53 -23.04
C THR A 56 4.03 2.16 -23.64
N LYS A 57 4.40 0.87 -23.69
CA LYS A 57 5.67 0.42 -24.28
C LYS A 57 5.77 0.58 -25.80
N SER A 58 4.65 0.77 -26.52
CA SER A 58 4.66 0.91 -27.99
C SER A 58 4.41 2.34 -28.50
N LEU A 59 4.24 3.34 -27.62
CA LEU A 59 3.87 4.70 -28.01
C LEU A 59 4.69 5.82 -27.35
N CYS A 60 5.78 5.50 -26.68
CA CYS A 60 6.68 6.50 -26.09
C CYS A 60 8.05 6.40 -26.79
N SER A 61 8.41 7.38 -27.61
CA SER A 61 9.74 7.52 -28.22
C SER A 61 10.68 8.27 -27.25
N CYS A 62 10.80 7.78 -26.03
CA CYS A 62 11.73 8.32 -25.02
C CYS A 62 12.37 7.16 -24.27
N ASP A 63 13.71 7.10 -24.28
CA ASP A 63 14.46 5.94 -23.80
C ASP A 63 14.32 5.68 -22.29
N TYR A 64 14.02 6.67 -21.45
CA TYR A 64 13.76 6.45 -20.02
C TYR A 64 12.77 7.47 -19.46
N ASP A 65 11.70 6.95 -18.85
CA ASP A 65 10.63 7.62 -18.09
C ASP A 65 9.57 8.39 -18.90
N CYS A 66 8.33 7.90 -18.87
CA CYS A 66 7.15 8.65 -19.37
C CYS A 66 6.41 9.17 -18.14
N GLY A 67 6.85 10.33 -17.65
CA GLY A 67 6.29 11.03 -16.50
C GLY A 67 6.87 12.43 -16.42
N GLU A 68 6.03 13.41 -16.77
CA GLU A 68 6.29 14.85 -16.94
C GLU A 68 6.94 15.23 -18.29
N ASN A 69 6.05 15.48 -19.26
CA ASN A 69 6.25 16.10 -20.58
C ASN A 69 7.27 15.45 -21.53
N CYS A 70 6.78 15.09 -22.72
CA CYS A 70 7.51 15.44 -23.93
C CYS A 70 7.22 16.90 -24.26
#